data_AF-A0A962JS22-F1
#
_entry.id   AF-A0A962JS22-F1
#
_cell.length_a   1.000
_cell.length_b   1.000
_cell.length_c   1.000
_cell.angle_alpha   90.00
_cell.angle_beta   90.00
_cell.angle_gamma   90.00
#
_symmetry.space_group_name_H-M   'P 1'
#
loop_
_entity.id
_entity.type
_entity.pdbx_description
1 polymer ?
#
loop_
_entity_poly.entity_id
_entity_poly.type
_entity_poly.pdbx_seq_one_letter_code
_entity_poly.pdbx_strand_id
1 'polypeptide(L)'
;MSGGADILKVIHRKQKDMIALLERFEDWLLAAEYSARKPNNKMNSLFSKVKSHIDTHLEFETEYLLPLLNKNANQRTLAGLVQQRALIINLTGKMHRLMENIQNEKLGICAWDEFIDSALTLVHATFSLFHWEELAFLPSARGNLVPVTGEY
;
A
#
# COMPACT_ATOMS: atom_id res chain seq x y z
N MET A 1 5.26 -16.96 -24.37
CA MET A 1 4.75 -15.87 -23.51
C MET A 1 5.72 -15.72 -22.35
N SER A 2 6.30 -14.53 -22.10
CA SER A 2 7.36 -14.37 -21.07
C SER A 2 6.73 -14.05 -19.69
N GLY A 3 7.11 -14.80 -18.65
CA GLY A 3 6.46 -14.76 -17.33
C GLY A 3 6.50 -13.40 -16.62
N GLY A 4 7.48 -12.54 -16.91
CA GLY A 4 7.54 -11.22 -16.28
C GLY A 4 6.47 -10.23 -16.75
N ALA A 5 6.03 -10.32 -18.01
CA ALA A 5 4.95 -9.47 -18.52
C ALA A 5 3.60 -9.81 -17.86
N ASP A 6 3.44 -11.06 -17.42
CA ASP A 6 2.25 -11.50 -16.70
C ASP A 6 2.29 -11.12 -15.22
N ILE A 7 3.48 -11.12 -14.59
CA ILE A 7 3.67 -10.60 -13.21
C ILE A 7 3.27 -9.12 -13.11
N LEU A 8 3.72 -8.27 -14.05
CA LEU A 8 3.38 -6.84 -14.02
C LEU A 8 1.86 -6.59 -14.18
N LYS A 9 1.16 -7.40 -14.99
CA LYS A 9 -0.31 -7.33 -15.09
C LYS A 9 -0.99 -7.70 -13.78
N VAL A 10 -0.46 -8.71 -13.06
CA VAL A 10 -0.97 -9.11 -11.75
C VAL A 10 -0.79 -8.00 -10.72
N ILE A 11 0.39 -7.36 -10.69
CA ILE A 11 0.67 -6.21 -9.82
C ILE A 11 -0.32 -5.08 -10.11
N HIS A 12 -0.45 -4.69 -11.38
CA HIS A 12 -1.34 -3.60 -11.77
C HIS A 12 -2.81 -3.89 -11.43
N ARG A 13 -3.28 -5.13 -11.64
CA ARG A 13 -4.62 -5.54 -11.23
C ARG A 13 -4.83 -5.43 -9.73
N LYS A 14 -3.86 -5.92 -8.93
CA LYS A 14 -3.90 -5.84 -7.46
C LYS A 14 -3.92 -4.39 -6.97
N GLN A 15 -3.12 -3.51 -7.57
CA GLN A 15 -3.12 -2.07 -7.26
C GLN A 15 -4.49 -1.44 -7.54
N LYS A 16 -5.10 -1.73 -8.70
CA LYS A 16 -6.43 -1.22 -9.04
C LYS A 16 -7.52 -1.65 -8.07
N ASP A 17 -7.52 -2.92 -7.68
CA ASP A 17 -8.47 -3.46 -6.70
C ASP A 17 -8.27 -2.80 -5.32
N MET A 18 -7.01 -2.53 -4.95
CA MET A 18 -6.66 -1.86 -3.70
C MET A 18 -7.01 -0.36 -3.70
N ILE A 19 -6.88 0.34 -4.83
CA ILE A 19 -7.28 1.76 -4.96
C ILE A 19 -8.75 1.92 -4.59
N ALA A 20 -9.65 1.12 -5.18
CA ALA A 20 -11.08 1.19 -4.87
C ALA A 20 -11.40 0.87 -3.39
N LEU A 21 -10.59 0.03 -2.74
CA LEU A 21 -10.73 -0.26 -1.32
C LEU A 21 -10.23 0.90 -0.45
N LEU A 22 -9.14 1.55 -0.84
CA LEU A 22 -8.56 2.71 -0.16
C LEU A 22 -9.46 3.94 -0.27
N GLU A 23 -10.03 4.22 -1.44
CA GLU A 23 -11.00 5.32 -1.65
C GLU A 23 -12.20 5.15 -0.70
N ARG A 24 -12.77 3.94 -0.65
CA ARG A 24 -13.87 3.62 0.27
C ARG A 24 -13.49 3.75 1.74
N PHE A 25 -12.22 3.48 2.07
CA PHE A 25 -11.73 3.62 3.43
C PHE A 25 -11.53 5.10 3.77
N GLU A 26 -10.97 5.89 2.86
CA GLU A 26 -10.83 7.35 2.97
C GLU A 26 -12.17 8.05 3.15
N ASP A 27 -13.17 7.76 2.30
CA ASP A 27 -14.53 8.29 2.43
C ASP A 27 -15.12 8.01 3.82
N TRP A 28 -14.86 6.81 4.33
CA TRP A 28 -15.32 6.43 5.65
C TRP A 28 -14.57 7.18 6.76
N LEU A 29 -13.25 7.36 6.63
CA LEU A 29 -12.42 8.11 7.58
C LEU A 29 -12.84 9.58 7.66
N LEU A 30 -13.03 10.23 6.51
CA LEU A 30 -13.51 11.61 6.44
C LEU A 30 -14.88 11.73 7.10
N ALA A 31 -15.82 10.82 6.83
CA ALA A 31 -17.11 10.81 7.51
C ALA A 31 -17.00 10.56 9.03
N ALA A 32 -15.99 9.80 9.46
CA ALA A 32 -15.73 9.47 10.86
C ALA A 32 -15.04 10.61 11.64
N GLU A 33 -14.30 11.47 10.96
CA GLU A 33 -13.68 12.67 11.53
C GLU A 33 -14.74 13.70 11.97
N TYR A 34 -15.78 13.93 11.15
CA TYR A 34 -16.82 14.92 11.42
C TYR A 34 -17.99 14.43 12.28
N SER A 35 -18.07 13.12 12.52
CA SER A 35 -19.10 12.56 13.38
C SER A 35 -18.42 12.09 14.66
N ALA A 36 -19.00 12.35 15.84
CA ALA A 36 -18.47 11.85 17.12
C ALA A 36 -18.57 10.31 17.27
N ARG A 37 -18.33 9.58 16.17
CA ARG A 37 -18.53 8.15 16.01
C ARG A 37 -17.42 7.42 16.72
N LYS A 38 -17.85 6.55 17.61
CA LYS A 38 -17.03 5.53 18.21
C LYS A 38 -16.64 4.45 17.17
N PRO A 39 -15.58 3.69 17.45
CA PRO A 39 -15.24 2.46 16.76
C PRO A 39 -16.47 1.58 16.53
N ASN A 40 -16.58 0.98 15.35
CA ASN A 40 -17.65 0.04 15.05
C ASN A 40 -17.13 -1.12 14.21
N ASN A 41 -17.95 -2.17 14.12
CA ASN A 41 -17.60 -3.39 13.39
C ASN A 41 -17.33 -3.14 11.89
N LYS A 42 -17.95 -2.12 11.29
CA LYS A 42 -17.73 -1.76 9.89
C LYS A 42 -16.32 -1.21 9.68
N MET A 43 -15.85 -0.34 10.57
CA MET A 43 -14.46 0.15 10.57
C MET A 43 -13.46 -0.98 10.71
N ASN A 44 -13.65 -1.86 11.71
CA ASN A 44 -12.76 -3.01 11.93
C ASN A 44 -12.66 -3.87 10.68
N SER A 45 -13.80 -4.18 10.06
CA SER A 45 -13.84 -4.97 8.82
C SER A 45 -13.13 -4.26 7.67
N LEU A 46 -13.31 -2.94 7.51
CA LEU A 46 -12.64 -2.17 6.46
C LEU A 46 -11.14 -2.11 6.69
N PHE A 47 -10.69 -1.75 7.89
CA PHE A 47 -9.27 -1.68 8.23
C PHE A 47 -8.60 -3.05 8.09
N SER A 48 -9.20 -4.13 8.59
CA SER A 48 -8.64 -5.48 8.42
C SER A 48 -8.52 -5.88 6.95
N LYS A 49 -9.48 -5.49 6.10
CA LYS A 49 -9.40 -5.72 4.65
C LYS A 49 -8.27 -4.91 4.01
N VAL A 50 -8.15 -3.62 4.33
CA VAL A 50 -7.08 -2.74 3.83
C VAL A 50 -5.72 -3.29 4.24
N LYS A 51 -5.54 -3.57 5.54
CA LYS A 51 -4.31 -4.17 6.08
C LYS A 51 -3.94 -5.45 5.34
N SER A 52 -4.88 -6.38 5.22
CA SER A 52 -4.62 -7.65 4.52
C SER A 52 -4.21 -7.44 3.06
N HIS A 53 -4.83 -6.51 2.34
CA HIS A 53 -4.48 -6.24 0.95
C HIS A 53 -3.09 -5.60 0.82
N ILE A 54 -2.78 -4.63 1.69
CA ILE A 54 -1.46 -3.99 1.75
C ILE A 54 -0.39 -5.03 2.05
N ASP A 55 -0.56 -5.84 3.10
CA ASP A 55 0.41 -6.87 3.50
C ASP A 55 0.65 -7.85 2.33
N THR A 56 -0.40 -8.41 1.74
CA THR A 56 -0.28 -9.35 0.62
C THR A 56 0.34 -8.71 -0.63
N HIS A 57 0.07 -7.43 -0.90
CA HIS A 57 0.66 -6.73 -2.03
C HIS A 57 2.16 -6.48 -1.82
N LEU A 58 2.55 -5.99 -0.63
CA LEU A 58 3.94 -5.75 -0.31
C LEU A 58 4.75 -7.05 -0.25
N GLU A 59 4.18 -8.15 0.24
CA GLU A 59 4.82 -9.48 0.18
C GLU A 59 5.05 -9.90 -1.28
N PHE A 60 4.01 -9.80 -2.12
CA PHE A 60 4.10 -10.14 -3.54
C PHE A 60 5.17 -9.30 -4.25
N GLU A 61 5.23 -8.00 -4.00
CA GLU A 61 6.26 -7.15 -4.61
C GLU A 61 7.67 -7.45 -4.09
N THR A 62 7.81 -7.85 -2.82
CA THR A 62 9.10 -8.29 -2.28
C THR A 62 9.60 -9.53 -3.01
N GLU A 63 8.70 -10.48 -3.26
CA GLU A 63 9.05 -11.76 -3.88
C GLU A 63 9.30 -11.61 -5.39
N TYR A 64 8.53 -10.78 -6.08
CA TYR A 64 8.52 -10.75 -7.54
C TYR A 64 9.00 -9.43 -8.16
N LEU A 65 8.65 -8.27 -7.60
CA LEU A 65 8.96 -6.97 -8.20
C LEU A 65 10.36 -6.49 -7.82
N LEU A 66 10.70 -6.48 -6.53
CA LEU A 66 11.99 -6.00 -6.03
C LEU A 66 13.20 -6.70 -6.67
N PRO A 67 13.22 -8.04 -6.87
CA PRO A 67 14.37 -8.69 -7.49
C PRO A 67 14.57 -8.28 -8.95
N LEU A 68 13.48 -7.96 -9.67
CA LEU A 68 13.55 -7.46 -11.05
C LEU A 68 14.12 -6.04 -11.09
N LEU A 69 13.73 -5.21 -10.12
CA LEU A 69 14.21 -3.84 -9.99
C LEU A 69 15.66 -3.77 -9.50
N ASN A 70 16.06 -4.60 -8.54
CA ASN A 70 17.42 -4.56 -7.98
C ASN A 70 18.51 -4.86 -9.02
N LYS A 71 18.18 -5.57 -10.10
CA LYS A 71 19.12 -5.84 -11.19
C LYS A 71 19.38 -4.62 -12.09
N ASN A 72 18.43 -3.70 -12.21
CA ASN A 72 18.42 -2.74 -13.32
C ASN A 72 17.94 -1.31 -12.97
N ALA A 73 17.35 -1.09 -11.80
CA ALA A 73 16.88 0.22 -11.36
C ALA A 73 18.04 1.03 -10.74
N ASN A 74 17.98 2.36 -10.88
CA ASN A 74 18.88 3.25 -10.17
C ASN A 74 18.71 3.04 -8.65
N GLN A 75 19.83 2.93 -7.93
CA GLN A 75 19.87 2.75 -6.47
C GLN A 75 19.05 3.82 -5.72
N ARG A 76 19.01 5.06 -6.21
CA ARG A 76 18.21 6.13 -5.59
C ARG A 76 16.71 5.85 -5.67
N THR A 77 16.24 5.35 -6.81
CA THR A 77 14.83 4.99 -7.01
C THR A 77 14.47 3.80 -6.13
N LEU A 78 15.31 2.77 -6.10
CA LEU A 78 15.11 1.60 -5.25
C LEU A 78 15.07 1.97 -3.76
N ALA A 79 15.96 2.85 -3.31
CA ALA A 79 15.97 3.35 -1.93
C ALA A 79 14.67 4.10 -1.58
N GLY A 80 14.17 4.94 -2.50
CA GLY A 80 12.88 5.63 -2.33
C GLY A 80 11.70 4.66 -2.18
N LEU A 81 11.66 3.61 -3.02
CA LEU A 81 10.64 2.56 -2.94
C LEU A 81 10.69 1.83 -1.60
N VAL A 82 11.88 1.43 -1.16
CA VAL A 82 12.07 0.75 0.13
C VAL A 82 11.63 1.64 1.30
N GLN A 83 11.95 2.94 1.26
CA GLN A 83 11.53 3.90 2.28
C GLN A 83 10.00 4.06 2.35
N GLN A 84 9.34 4.20 1.20
CA GLN A 84 7.88 4.32 1.15
C GLN A 84 7.18 3.05 1.67
N ARG A 85 7.70 1.88 1.29
CA ARG A 85 7.17 0.60 1.77
C ARG A 85 7.36 0.45 3.28
N ALA A 86 8.52 0.82 3.81
CA ALA A 86 8.75 0.83 5.26
C ALA A 86 7.80 1.78 6.00
N LEU A 87 7.50 2.95 5.44
CA LEU A 87 6.51 3.88 5.99
C LEU A 87 5.11 3.23 6.06
N ILE A 88 4.66 2.60 4.98
CA ILE A 88 3.35 1.92 4.91
C ILE A 88 3.27 0.78 5.93
N ILE A 89 4.32 -0.05 6.07
CA ILE A 89 4.37 -1.12 7.07
C ILE A 89 4.27 -0.54 8.49
N ASN A 90 5.02 0.51 8.78
CA ASN A 90 5.01 1.17 10.09
C ASN A 90 3.65 1.77 10.42
N LEU A 91 3.02 2.45 9.47
CA LEU A 91 1.67 3.03 9.62
C LEU A 91 0.63 1.93 9.84
N THR A 92 0.66 0.87 9.04
CA THR A 92 -0.26 -0.28 9.18
C THR A 92 -0.13 -0.94 10.56
N GLY A 93 1.10 -1.14 11.04
CA GLY A 93 1.37 -1.67 12.38
C GLY A 93 0.93 -0.72 13.50
N LYS A 94 1.15 0.59 13.34
CA LYS A 94 0.69 1.62 14.28
C LYS A 94 -0.84 1.61 14.39
N MET A 95 -1.53 1.65 13.26
CA MET A 95 -2.99 1.61 13.20
C MET A 95 -3.57 0.34 13.82
N HIS A 96 -2.94 -0.80 13.61
CA HIS A 96 -3.38 -2.05 14.22
C HIS A 96 -3.32 -1.99 15.76
N ARG A 97 -2.23 -1.47 16.33
CA ARG A 97 -2.11 -1.28 17.79
C ARG A 97 -3.11 -0.26 18.33
N LEU A 98 -3.30 0.86 17.63
CA LEU A 98 -4.30 1.86 17.99
C LEU A 98 -5.70 1.24 17.99
N MET A 99 -6.03 0.46 16.97
CA MET A 99 -7.30 -0.25 16.87
C MET A 99 -7.53 -1.20 18.04
N GLU A 100 -6.53 -2.01 18.39
CA GLU A 100 -6.62 -2.91 19.55
C GLU A 100 -6.80 -2.13 20.86
N ASN A 101 -6.07 -1.03 21.05
CA ASN A 101 -6.18 -0.22 22.26
C ASN A 101 -7.56 0.44 22.40
N ILE A 102 -8.07 0.95 21.29
CA ILE A 102 -9.37 1.58 21.17
C ILE A 102 -10.49 0.57 21.45
N GLN A 103 -10.38 -0.66 20.93
CA GLN A 103 -11.35 -1.74 21.18
C GLN A 103 -11.33 -2.23 22.64
N ASN A 104 -10.15 -2.25 23.26
CA ASN A 104 -9.98 -2.68 24.65
C ASN A 104 -10.26 -1.55 25.66
N GLU A 105 -10.81 -0.41 25.21
CA GLU A 105 -11.09 0.79 26.02
C GLU A 105 -9.86 1.31 26.79
N LYS A 106 -8.64 0.95 26.35
CA LYS A 106 -7.39 1.33 27.04
C LYS A 106 -7.02 2.77 26.78
N LEU A 107 -7.55 3.37 25.72
CA LEU A 107 -7.26 4.75 25.31
C LEU A 107 -8.56 5.47 24.92
N GLY A 108 -8.72 6.70 25.39
CA GLY A 108 -9.88 7.56 25.12
C GLY A 108 -9.83 8.26 23.76
N ILE A 109 -10.51 9.39 23.65
CA ILE A 109 -10.70 10.17 22.40
C ILE A 109 -9.38 10.46 21.67
N CYS A 110 -8.27 10.74 22.38
CA CYS A 110 -6.98 11.03 21.72
C CYS A 110 -6.45 9.88 20.85
N ALA A 111 -6.72 8.61 21.18
CA ALA A 111 -6.28 7.49 20.35
C ALA A 111 -7.14 7.34 19.09
N TRP A 112 -8.39 7.82 19.14
CA TRP A 112 -9.26 7.86 17.97
C TRP A 112 -8.74 8.86 16.93
N ASP A 113 -8.43 10.08 17.37
CA ASP A 113 -7.90 11.11 16.47
C ASP A 113 -6.57 10.66 15.86
N GLU A 114 -5.67 10.10 16.68
CA GLU A 114 -4.40 9.54 16.20
C GLU A 114 -4.62 8.37 15.21
N PHE A 115 -5.67 7.57 15.40
CA PHE A 115 -6.02 6.50 14.47
C PHE A 115 -6.48 7.07 13.12
N ILE A 116 -7.37 8.06 13.12
CA ILE A 116 -7.86 8.72 11.89
C ILE A 116 -6.70 9.37 11.13
N ASP A 117 -5.84 10.14 11.81
CA ASP A 117 -4.68 10.78 11.18
C ASP A 117 -3.72 9.76 10.57
N SER A 118 -3.43 8.69 11.32
CA SER A 118 -2.55 7.61 10.85
C SER A 118 -3.18 6.86 9.67
N ALA A 119 -4.50 6.73 9.64
CA ALA A 119 -5.25 6.08 8.57
C ALA A 119 -5.24 6.88 7.28
N LEU A 120 -5.50 8.19 7.35
CA LEU A 120 -5.41 9.08 6.20
C LEU A 120 -3.99 9.11 5.64
N THR A 121 -2.99 9.19 6.53
CA THR A 121 -1.58 9.12 6.14
C THR A 121 -1.25 7.80 5.45
N LEU A 122 -1.77 6.66 5.94
CA LEU A 122 -1.59 5.36 5.30
C LEU A 122 -2.20 5.35 3.89
N VAL A 123 -3.42 5.85 3.73
CA VAL A 123 -4.10 5.91 2.43
C VAL A 123 -3.26 6.71 1.43
N HIS A 124 -2.85 7.93 1.79
CA HIS A 124 -2.07 8.80 0.90
C HIS A 124 -0.68 8.23 0.60
N ALA A 125 0.01 7.65 1.59
CA ALA A 125 1.29 6.98 1.37
C ALA A 125 1.13 5.81 0.38
N THR A 126 0.04 5.05 0.49
CA THR A 126 -0.23 3.90 -0.38
C THR A 126 -0.59 4.33 -1.80
N PHE A 127 -1.38 5.39 -1.98
CA PHE A 127 -1.62 5.98 -3.31
C PHE A 127 -0.33 6.52 -3.93
N SER A 128 0.50 7.22 -3.14
CA SER A 128 1.78 7.73 -3.61
C SER A 128 2.72 6.59 -4.04
N LEU A 129 2.71 5.46 -3.32
CA LEU A 129 3.46 4.27 -3.70
C LEU A 129 3.03 3.75 -5.07
N PHE A 130 1.72 3.53 -5.28
CA PHE A 130 1.23 3.00 -6.57
C PHE A 130 1.51 3.96 -7.72
N HIS A 131 1.35 5.26 -7.50
CA HIS A 131 1.66 6.27 -8.51
C HIS A 131 3.14 6.23 -8.90
N TRP A 132 4.03 6.12 -7.90
CA TRP A 132 5.46 5.94 -8.14
C TRP A 132 5.78 4.63 -8.86
N GLU A 133 5.13 3.53 -8.49
CA GLU A 133 5.26 2.23 -9.16
C GLU A 133 4.84 2.32 -10.63
N GLU A 134 3.71 2.97 -10.91
CA GLU A 134 3.20 3.15 -12.26
C GLU A 134 4.09 4.03 -13.14
N LEU A 135 4.65 5.11 -12.59
CA LEU A 135 5.47 6.04 -13.38
C LEU A 135 6.93 5.62 -13.51
N ALA A 136 7.55 5.14 -12.43
CA ALA A 136 8.99 4.90 -12.39
C ALA A 136 9.35 3.43 -12.64
N PHE A 137 8.52 2.50 -12.14
CA PHE A 137 8.93 1.10 -12.01
C PHE A 137 8.30 0.18 -13.04
N LEU A 138 6.99 0.26 -13.29
CA LEU A 138 6.32 -0.56 -14.30
C LEU A 138 6.85 -0.32 -15.72
N PRO A 139 7.17 0.92 -16.17
CA PRO A 139 7.77 1.16 -17.47
C PRO A 139 9.20 0.63 -17.57
N SER A 140 10.00 0.81 -16.51
CA SER A 140 11.36 0.27 -16.42
C SER A 140 11.35 -1.26 -16.44
N ALA A 141 10.48 -1.90 -15.66
CA ALA A 141 10.32 -3.35 -15.65
C ALA A 141 9.80 -3.87 -16.99
N ARG A 142 8.89 -3.16 -17.66
CA ARG A 142 8.33 -3.54 -18.97
C ARG A 142 9.36 -3.40 -20.10
N GLY A 143 10.15 -2.33 -20.11
CA GLY A 143 11.26 -2.14 -21.06
C GLY A 143 12.32 -3.25 -20.95
N ASN A 144 12.51 -3.79 -19.74
CA ASN A 144 13.47 -4.85 -19.45
C ASN A 144 12.92 -6.28 -19.68
N LEU A 145 11.64 -6.42 -20.02
CA LEU A 145 10.98 -7.71 -20.29
C LEU A 145 10.75 -7.98 -21.79
N VAL A 146 11.13 -7.02 -22.64
CA VAL A 146 11.34 -7.25 -24.07
C VAL A 146 12.71 -7.90 -24.21
N PRO A 147 12.84 -9.07 -24.85
CA PRO A 147 14.16 -9.63 -25.08
C PRO A 147 14.95 -8.63 -25.95
N VAL A 148 16.18 -8.33 -25.56
CA VAL A 148 17.16 -7.71 -26.45
C VAL A 148 17.38 -8.71 -27.59
N THR A 149 16.58 -8.63 -28.64
CA THR A 149 16.78 -9.33 -29.91
C THR A 149 17.43 -8.36 -30.88
N GLY A 150 18.61 -8.74 -31.38
CA GLY A 150 19.45 -8.00 -32.33
C GLY A 150 20.71 -7.52 -31.63
N GLU A 151 21.81 -8.29 -31.57
CA GLU A 151 22.76 -8.38 -32.69
C GLU A 151 22.88 -7.05 -33.44
N TYR A 152 23.85 -6.23 -33.01
CA TYR A 152 24.80 -5.52 -33.87
C TYR A 152 26.13 -5.39 -33.12
#